data_AF-A0A0C9UKN9-F1
#
_entry.id   AF-A0A0C9UKN9-F1
#
_cell.length_a   1.000
_cell.length_b   1.000
_cell.length_c   1.000
_cell.angle_alpha   90.00
_cell.angle_beta   90.00
_cell.angle_gamma   90.00
#
_symmetry.space_group_name_H-M   'P 1'
#
loop_
_entity.id
_entity.type
_entity.pdbx_description
1 polymer ?
#
loop_
_entity_poly.entity_id
_entity_poly.type
_entity_poly.pdbx_seq_one_letter_code
_entity_poly.pdbx_strand_id
1 'polypeptide(L)'
;MASDTITGQNSAEEDFLFILAPASHPTKTLPRLLADNEGIPLFKQSVTLQTVFRQAGQDPEQVAFRDALLRQRTYTITQEDFELLSKQFWTNISIEEKTLFADALHLLPAKVMISEYNLHALAMLGNPVVCIKVKHNCTEAKKASEEDADGLEKQVLLAEGACCQETPPDFRPEPFRLELSLASTTLKE
;
A
#
# COMPACT_ATOMS: atom_id res chain seq x y z
N MET A 1 4.98 -6.50 -59.05
CA MET A 1 5.77 -7.59 -58.43
C MET A 1 6.28 -7.07 -57.10
N ALA A 2 5.89 -7.78 -56.03
CA ALA A 2 6.36 -7.75 -54.63
C ALA A 2 6.45 -6.35 -53.97
N SER A 3 5.55 -5.90 -53.09
CA SER A 3 5.05 -6.52 -51.83
C SER A 3 6.17 -6.88 -50.87
N ASP A 4 6.34 -6.09 -49.80
CA ASP A 4 6.49 -6.53 -48.39
C ASP A 4 6.90 -5.35 -47.51
N THR A 5 6.57 -5.21 -46.23
CA THR A 5 5.49 -5.66 -45.34
C THR A 5 5.75 -4.83 -44.08
N ILE A 6 4.85 -3.88 -43.75
CA ILE A 6 4.87 -3.17 -42.47
C ILE A 6 4.25 -4.12 -41.46
N THR A 7 5.08 -4.76 -40.65
CA THR A 7 4.59 -5.58 -39.53
C THR A 7 4.22 -4.65 -38.38
N GLY A 8 2.94 -4.28 -38.35
CA GLY A 8 2.28 -3.84 -37.13
C GLY A 8 2.20 -4.99 -36.14
N GLN A 9 2.36 -4.68 -34.86
CA GLN A 9 1.76 -5.46 -33.80
C GLN A 9 0.77 -4.56 -33.08
N ASN A 10 -0.50 -4.81 -33.41
CA ASN A 10 -1.64 -4.53 -32.56
C ASN A 10 -1.48 -5.23 -31.21
N SER A 11 -1.87 -4.55 -30.14
CA SER A 11 -2.57 -5.14 -28.99
C SER A 11 -3.09 -3.95 -28.17
N ALA A 12 -4.34 -3.56 -28.44
CA ALA A 12 -5.52 -3.88 -27.63
C ALA A 12 -5.65 -2.86 -26.49
N GLU A 13 -6.44 -1.81 -26.72
CA GLU A 13 -7.79 -1.70 -26.12
C GLU A 13 -7.68 -1.43 -24.61
N GLU A 14 -7.45 -0.16 -24.27
CA GLU A 14 -7.73 0.36 -22.93
C GLU A 14 -9.24 0.59 -22.79
N ASP A 15 -9.96 -0.48 -22.44
CA ASP A 15 -11.30 -0.41 -21.87
C ASP A 15 -11.18 -0.37 -20.33
N PHE A 16 -11.04 0.84 -19.77
CA PHE A 16 -11.28 1.06 -18.34
C PHE A 16 -12.78 1.20 -18.09
N LEU A 17 -13.45 0.06 -17.89
CA LEU A 17 -14.83 -0.01 -17.47
C LEU A 17 -14.90 -0.19 -15.95
N PHE A 18 -15.36 0.84 -15.24
CA PHE A 18 -15.86 0.68 -13.86
C PHE A 18 -17.07 -0.25 -13.87
N ILE A 19 -16.96 -1.43 -13.27
CA ILE A 19 -18.11 -2.27 -12.89
C ILE A 19 -17.90 -2.84 -11.48
N LEU A 20 -18.77 -2.41 -10.55
CA LEU A 20 -19.22 -3.25 -9.44
C LEU A 20 -20.09 -4.38 -10.04
N ALA A 21 -19.56 -5.60 -10.13
CA ALA A 21 -20.29 -6.85 -10.39
C ALA A 21 -19.43 -8.06 -9.98
N PRO A 22 -20.03 -9.21 -9.63
CA PRO A 22 -19.39 -10.23 -8.82
C PRO A 22 -18.32 -10.96 -9.64
N ALA A 23 -17.14 -11.12 -9.06
CA ALA A 23 -16.07 -11.86 -9.69
C ALA A 23 -16.47 -13.34 -9.88
N SER A 24 -17.01 -13.68 -11.06
CA SER A 24 -16.96 -15.01 -11.63
C SER A 24 -15.91 -15.02 -12.76
N HIS A 25 -14.65 -14.92 -12.37
CA HIS A 25 -13.50 -15.19 -13.24
C HIS A 25 -12.53 -16.13 -12.52
N PRO A 26 -11.87 -17.00 -13.29
CA PRO A 26 -11.39 -18.29 -12.82
C PRO A 26 -10.43 -18.07 -11.66
N THR A 27 -10.70 -18.80 -10.58
CA THR A 27 -9.78 -18.99 -9.46
C THR A 27 -8.38 -19.14 -10.02
N LYS A 28 -7.57 -18.09 -9.91
CA LYS A 28 -6.12 -18.19 -10.01
C LYS A 28 -5.79 -19.23 -8.97
N THR A 29 -5.50 -20.44 -9.45
CA THR A 29 -5.46 -21.64 -8.65
C THR A 29 -4.64 -21.31 -7.43
N LEU A 30 -5.24 -21.43 -6.24
CA LEU A 30 -4.52 -21.43 -4.97
C LEU A 30 -3.22 -22.19 -5.21
N PRO A 31 -2.05 -21.68 -4.77
CA PRO A 31 -0.80 -22.37 -4.99
C PRO A 31 -1.03 -23.84 -4.64
N ARG A 32 -0.60 -24.69 -5.57
CA ARG A 32 -0.75 -26.15 -5.59
C ARG A 32 0.00 -26.74 -4.39
N LEU A 33 -0.48 -26.41 -3.20
CA LEU A 33 0.09 -26.69 -1.88
C LEU A 33 -0.74 -27.78 -1.18
N LEU A 34 -1.52 -28.53 -1.98
CA LEU A 34 -2.30 -29.69 -1.59
C LEU A 34 -1.96 -30.92 -2.44
N ALA A 35 -0.97 -30.83 -3.34
CA ALA A 35 -0.67 -31.92 -4.29
C ALA A 35 0.46 -32.85 -3.84
N ASP A 36 1.24 -32.48 -2.83
CA ASP A 36 2.33 -33.30 -2.33
C ASP A 36 2.01 -33.69 -0.88
N ASN A 37 1.88 -34.99 -0.63
CA ASN A 37 1.47 -35.62 0.63
C ASN A 37 2.54 -35.49 1.76
N GLU A 38 3.13 -34.32 1.93
CA GLU A 38 3.96 -33.93 3.07
C GLU A 38 3.19 -32.81 3.79
N GLY A 39 2.14 -33.21 4.49
CA GLY A 39 1.09 -32.32 4.99
C GLY A 39 1.62 -31.25 5.94
N ILE A 40 1.41 -29.99 5.57
CA ILE A 40 1.22 -28.92 6.58
C ILE A 40 0.22 -29.49 7.59
N PRO A 41 0.53 -29.53 8.90
CA PRO A 41 -0.40 -30.07 9.88
C PRO A 41 -1.73 -29.35 9.72
N LEU A 42 -2.73 -30.12 9.28
CA LEU A 42 -4.09 -29.65 9.05
C LEU A 42 -4.51 -28.85 10.30
N PHE A 43 -4.84 -27.57 10.12
CA PHE A 43 -5.22 -26.71 11.24
C PHE A 43 -6.31 -27.42 12.07
N LYS A 44 -5.97 -27.78 13.32
CA LYS A 44 -6.87 -28.56 14.18
C LYS A 44 -7.97 -27.72 14.81
N GLN A 45 -7.78 -26.39 14.82
CA GLN A 45 -8.66 -25.45 15.47
C GLN A 45 -8.60 -24.09 14.75
N SER A 46 -9.74 -23.42 14.66
CA SER A 46 -9.82 -21.99 14.36
C SER A 46 -10.52 -21.27 15.52
N VAL A 47 -10.12 -20.02 15.75
CA VAL A 47 -10.73 -19.14 16.76
C VAL A 47 -11.07 -17.83 16.06
N THR A 48 -12.32 -17.40 16.17
CA THR A 48 -12.80 -16.15 15.57
C THR A 48 -13.08 -15.14 16.68
N LEU A 49 -12.37 -14.02 16.65
CA LEU A 49 -12.63 -12.88 17.53
C LEU A 49 -13.88 -12.13 17.04
N GLN A 50 -14.80 -11.83 17.97
CA GLN A 50 -16.09 -11.20 17.65
C GLN A 50 -16.13 -9.71 18.01
N THR A 51 -15.26 -9.25 18.91
CA THR A 51 -15.30 -7.89 19.45
C THR A 51 -14.37 -6.95 18.70
N VAL A 52 -14.87 -5.77 18.32
CA VAL A 52 -14.10 -4.71 17.64
C VAL A 52 -13.61 -3.68 18.66
N PHE A 53 -12.30 -3.52 18.80
CA PHE A 53 -11.69 -2.57 19.75
C PHE A 53 -11.25 -1.23 19.14
N ARG A 54 -10.99 -1.17 17.82
CA ARG A 54 -10.53 0.07 17.16
C ARG A 54 -11.63 1.13 17.14
N GLN A 55 -12.86 0.73 16.84
CA GLN A 55 -14.07 1.56 16.87
C GLN A 55 -14.95 1.19 18.09
N ALA A 56 -14.38 1.18 19.30
CA ALA A 56 -15.07 0.73 20.53
C ALA A 56 -16.13 1.70 21.09
N GLY A 57 -16.23 2.89 20.49
CA GLY A 57 -17.19 3.91 20.87
C GLY A 57 -18.65 3.43 20.90
N GLN A 58 -19.42 3.95 21.85
CA GLN A 58 -20.84 3.63 22.06
C GLN A 58 -21.78 4.78 21.67
N ASP A 59 -21.21 5.88 21.17
CA ASP A 59 -22.01 6.95 20.59
C ASP A 59 -22.77 6.43 19.36
N PRO A 60 -24.04 6.83 19.13
CA PRO A 60 -24.84 6.33 18.01
C PRO A 60 -24.16 6.47 16.65
N GLU A 61 -23.39 7.55 16.43
CA GLU A 61 -22.66 7.75 15.17
C GLU A 61 -21.52 6.74 15.01
N GLN A 62 -20.78 6.47 16.09
CA GLN A 62 -19.68 5.51 16.09
C GLN A 62 -20.18 4.07 15.95
N VAL A 63 -21.32 3.75 16.54
CA VAL A 63 -21.99 2.45 16.36
C VAL A 63 -22.45 2.28 14.91
N ALA A 64 -23.12 3.29 14.34
CA ALA A 64 -23.55 3.26 12.95
C ALA A 64 -22.37 3.09 11.98
N PHE A 65 -21.27 3.81 12.22
CA PHE A 65 -20.05 3.67 11.44
C PHE A 65 -19.43 2.27 11.53
N ARG A 66 -19.31 1.72 12.75
CA ARG A 66 -18.82 0.35 12.96
C ARG A 66 -19.68 -0.67 12.22
N ASP A 67 -20.99 -0.54 12.30
CA ASP A 67 -21.93 -1.47 11.67
C ASP A 67 -21.89 -1.38 10.14
N ALA A 68 -21.71 -0.17 9.58
CA ALA A 68 -21.48 0.03 8.15
C ALA A 68 -20.19 -0.67 7.68
N LEU A 69 -19.08 -0.59 8.44
CA LEU A 69 -17.83 -1.30 8.13
C LEU A 69 -18.00 -2.83 8.20
N LEU A 70 -18.79 -3.34 9.16
CA LEU A 70 -19.08 -4.77 9.25
C LEU A 70 -19.91 -5.25 8.05
N ARG A 71 -20.89 -4.46 7.60
CA ARG A 71 -21.68 -4.77 6.39
C ARG A 71 -20.84 -4.69 5.12
N GLN A 72 -19.93 -3.71 5.03
CA GLN A 72 -18.98 -3.60 3.91
C GLN A 72 -18.09 -4.86 3.82
N ARG A 73 -17.64 -5.40 4.95
CA ARG A 73 -16.85 -6.65 5.00
C ARG A 73 -17.61 -7.85 4.43
N THR A 74 -18.93 -7.93 4.64
CA THR A 74 -19.78 -9.02 4.15
C THR A 74 -20.46 -8.73 2.81
N TYR A 75 -20.10 -7.62 2.16
CA TYR A 75 -20.73 -7.15 0.91
C TYR A 75 -22.25 -6.90 1.02
N THR A 76 -22.75 -6.63 2.23
CA THR A 76 -24.18 -6.34 2.50
C THR A 76 -24.39 -4.85 2.79
N ILE A 77 -23.62 -4.00 2.13
CA ILE A 77 -23.68 -2.53 2.29
C ILE A 77 -25.00 -1.99 1.74
N THR A 78 -25.61 -1.04 2.43
CA THR A 78 -26.85 -0.38 2.00
C THR A 78 -26.60 1.02 1.44
N GLN A 79 -27.64 1.63 0.88
CA GLN A 79 -27.59 3.02 0.41
C GLN A 79 -27.32 3.99 1.58
N GLU A 80 -27.94 3.73 2.74
CA GLU A 80 -27.77 4.53 3.95
C GLU A 80 -26.32 4.45 4.48
N ASP A 81 -25.68 3.28 4.35
CA ASP A 81 -24.26 3.11 4.70
C ASP A 81 -23.37 3.96 3.81
N PHE A 82 -23.63 3.95 2.49
CA PHE A 82 -22.89 4.79 1.55
C PHE A 82 -23.09 6.27 1.85
N GLU A 83 -24.31 6.70 2.12
CA GLU A 83 -24.61 8.08 2.52
C GLU A 83 -23.91 8.47 3.81
N LEU A 84 -23.86 7.57 4.79
CA LEU A 84 -23.10 7.77 6.03
C LEU A 84 -21.60 7.95 5.75
N LEU A 85 -20.99 7.06 4.98
CA LEU A 85 -19.55 7.10 4.67
C LEU A 85 -19.18 8.30 3.78
N SER A 86 -20.06 8.69 2.86
CA SER A 86 -19.82 9.81 1.94
C SER A 86 -19.78 11.17 2.64
N LYS A 87 -20.35 11.31 3.85
CA LYS A 87 -20.17 12.51 4.69
C LYS A 87 -18.70 12.77 5.01
N GLN A 88 -17.89 11.72 5.05
CA GLN A 88 -16.45 11.78 5.35
C GLN A 88 -15.59 12.03 4.10
N PHE A 89 -16.19 12.22 2.92
CA PHE A 89 -15.44 12.57 1.74
C PHE A 89 -14.80 13.94 1.91
N TRP A 90 -13.57 14.08 1.40
CA TRP A 90 -12.79 15.31 1.50
C TRP A 90 -13.52 16.55 0.97
N THR A 91 -14.46 16.39 0.05
CA THR A 91 -15.31 17.48 -0.48
C THR A 91 -16.37 17.95 0.50
N ASN A 92 -16.79 17.11 1.45
CA ASN A 92 -17.96 17.30 2.28
C ASN A 92 -17.61 17.71 3.72
N ILE A 93 -16.39 17.42 4.18
CA ILE A 93 -15.89 17.80 5.50
C ILE A 93 -15.49 19.29 5.57
N SER A 94 -15.60 19.87 6.78
CA SER A 94 -15.31 21.28 7.00
C SER A 94 -13.81 21.60 6.92
N ILE A 95 -13.46 22.89 6.85
CA ILE A 95 -12.04 23.30 6.82
C ILE A 95 -11.36 22.93 8.14
N GLU A 96 -12.05 23.10 9.27
CA GLU A 96 -11.57 22.75 10.60
C GLU A 96 -11.27 21.26 10.69
N GLU A 97 -12.15 20.41 10.17
CA GLU A 97 -11.92 18.97 10.14
C GLU A 97 -10.74 18.60 9.25
N LYS A 98 -10.60 19.21 8.06
CA LYS A 98 -9.42 19.01 7.19
C LYS A 98 -8.12 19.33 7.91
N THR A 99 -8.09 20.39 8.72
CA THR A 99 -6.88 20.76 9.47
C THR A 99 -6.50 19.74 10.53
N LEU A 100 -7.48 19.02 11.12
CA LEU A 100 -7.19 17.93 12.06
C LEU A 100 -6.50 16.73 11.40
N PHE A 101 -6.70 16.56 10.10
CA PHE A 101 -6.09 15.48 9.30
C PHE A 101 -4.88 15.95 8.47
N ALA A 102 -4.36 17.15 8.71
CA ALA A 102 -3.22 17.67 7.95
C ALA A 102 -1.99 16.75 8.01
N ASP A 103 -1.77 16.09 9.17
CA ASP A 103 -0.63 15.19 9.41
C ASP A 103 -1.03 13.70 9.36
N ALA A 104 -2.22 13.38 8.84
CA ALA A 104 -2.71 12.01 8.79
C ALA A 104 -1.97 11.17 7.73
N LEU A 105 -2.00 9.84 7.89
CA LEU A 105 -1.48 8.92 6.88
C LEU A 105 -2.44 8.79 5.71
N HIS A 106 -1.91 8.89 4.48
CA HIS A 106 -2.69 8.74 3.25
C HIS A 106 -2.58 7.31 2.71
N LEU A 107 -3.72 6.64 2.54
CA LEU A 107 -3.78 5.34 1.88
C LEU A 107 -4.05 5.54 0.38
N LEU A 108 -3.07 5.16 -0.46
CA LEU A 108 -3.15 5.29 -1.91
C LEU A 108 -3.19 3.92 -2.58
N PRO A 109 -3.86 3.78 -3.74
CA PRO A 109 -4.08 2.48 -4.37
C PRO A 109 -2.81 1.80 -4.92
N ALA A 110 -1.77 2.58 -5.23
CA ALA A 110 -0.60 2.08 -5.96
C ALA A 110 0.70 2.69 -5.43
N LYS A 111 1.79 1.91 -5.47
CA LYS A 111 3.12 2.33 -5.01
C LYS A 111 3.63 3.60 -5.70
N VAL A 112 3.42 3.73 -7.02
CA VAL A 112 3.83 4.93 -7.78
C VAL A 112 3.18 6.20 -7.22
N MET A 113 1.88 6.15 -6.91
CA MET A 113 1.18 7.29 -6.31
C MET A 113 1.71 7.60 -4.89
N ILE A 114 2.10 6.58 -4.12
CA ILE A 114 2.73 6.76 -2.81
C ILE A 114 4.08 7.46 -2.97
N SER A 115 4.93 7.01 -3.89
CA SER A 115 6.24 7.63 -4.13
C SER A 115 6.12 9.08 -4.59
N GLU A 116 5.20 9.38 -5.50
CA GLU A 116 4.93 10.74 -5.97
C GLU A 116 4.40 11.65 -4.85
N TYR A 117 3.43 11.15 -4.07
CA TYR A 117 2.88 11.88 -2.92
C TYR A 117 3.97 12.17 -1.87
N ASN A 118 4.77 11.17 -1.51
CA ASN A 118 5.85 11.33 -0.53
C ASN A 118 6.92 12.30 -1.02
N LEU A 119 7.30 12.27 -2.29
CA LEU A 119 8.26 13.20 -2.87
C LEU A 119 7.71 14.64 -2.85
N HIS A 120 6.44 14.81 -3.21
CA HIS A 120 5.78 16.12 -3.13
C HIS A 120 5.70 16.63 -1.69
N ALA A 121 5.30 15.77 -0.73
CA ALA A 121 5.26 16.13 0.69
C ALA A 121 6.64 16.54 1.21
N LEU A 122 7.71 15.84 0.81
CA LEU A 122 9.08 16.16 1.17
C LEU A 122 9.51 17.53 0.58
N ALA A 123 9.14 17.82 -0.67
CA ALA A 123 9.43 19.10 -1.30
C ALA A 123 8.69 20.27 -0.61
N MET A 124 7.46 20.04 -0.14
CA MET A 124 6.65 21.04 0.55
C MET A 124 7.21 21.45 1.92
N LEU A 125 8.09 20.65 2.54
CA LEU A 125 8.79 21.02 3.77
C LEU A 125 9.73 22.22 3.59
N GLY A 126 10.20 22.47 2.36
CA GLY A 126 11.12 23.57 2.05
C GLY A 126 12.52 23.42 2.67
N ASN A 127 12.84 22.24 3.23
CA ASN A 127 14.09 21.94 3.89
C ASN A 127 15.05 21.18 2.96
N PRO A 128 16.38 21.29 3.17
CA PRO A 128 17.35 20.48 2.43
C PRO A 128 17.08 18.97 2.57
N VAL A 129 17.08 18.27 1.44
CA VAL A 129 16.87 16.82 1.38
C VAL A 129 18.21 16.08 1.40
N VAL A 130 18.36 15.15 2.34
CA VAL A 130 19.47 14.20 2.40
C VAL A 130 19.09 12.93 1.64
N CYS A 131 19.92 12.54 0.69
CA CYS A 131 19.82 11.26 0.01
C CYS A 131 20.75 10.25 0.69
N ILE A 132 20.17 9.27 1.38
CA ILE A 132 20.88 8.16 1.98
C ILE A 132 20.84 6.99 1.02
N LYS A 133 22.02 6.55 0.57
CA LYS A 133 22.14 5.40 -0.33
C LYS A 133 22.49 4.15 0.45
N VAL A 134 21.87 3.05 0.09
CA VAL A 134 22.13 1.76 0.73
C VAL A 134 23.53 1.27 0.38
N LYS A 135 24.25 0.77 1.39
CA LYS A 135 25.48 0.00 1.20
C LYS A 135 25.14 -1.49 1.17
N HIS A 136 25.30 -2.10 0.00
CA HIS A 136 25.10 -3.54 -0.16
C HIS A 136 26.35 -4.32 0.26
N ASN A 137 26.15 -5.46 0.93
CA ASN A 137 27.22 -6.36 1.36
C ASN A 137 27.62 -7.39 0.28
N CYS A 138 26.72 -7.75 -0.62
CA CYS A 138 26.98 -8.65 -1.75
C CYS A 138 26.32 -8.17 -3.06
N THR A 139 26.69 -8.79 -4.18
CA THR A 139 26.18 -8.43 -5.51
C THR A 139 24.73 -8.86 -5.70
N GLU A 140 24.30 -9.91 -5.00
CA GLU A 140 22.95 -10.41 -4.92
C GLU A 140 22.04 -9.39 -4.22
N ALA A 141 22.47 -8.83 -3.09
CA ALA A 141 21.73 -7.78 -2.36
C ALA A 141 21.59 -6.48 -3.18
N LYS A 142 22.53 -6.19 -4.08
CA LYS A 142 22.41 -5.04 -5.00
C LYS A 142 21.36 -5.25 -6.09
N LYS A 143 21.16 -6.50 -6.50
CA LYS A 143 20.18 -6.90 -7.53
C LYS A 143 18.81 -7.21 -6.96
N ALA A 144 18.72 -7.45 -5.65
CA ALA A 144 17.47 -7.68 -4.94
C ALA A 144 16.44 -6.60 -5.28
N SER A 145 15.19 -7.04 -5.44
CA SER A 145 14.04 -6.15 -5.50
C SER A 145 13.74 -5.61 -4.10
N GLU A 146 12.96 -4.54 -4.00
CA GLU A 146 12.48 -4.02 -2.71
C GLU A 146 11.65 -5.06 -1.95
N GLU A 147 10.94 -5.93 -2.67
CA GLU A 147 10.13 -7.00 -2.07
C GLU A 147 11.03 -8.08 -1.44
N ASP A 148 12.14 -8.41 -2.09
CA ASP A 148 13.16 -9.30 -1.52
C ASP A 148 13.94 -8.64 -0.35
N ALA A 149 13.87 -7.30 -0.25
CA ALA A 149 14.55 -6.48 0.74
C ALA A 149 13.60 -5.97 1.85
N ASP A 150 12.44 -6.63 2.04
CA ASP A 150 11.45 -6.30 3.08
C ASP A 150 10.95 -4.84 3.03
N GLY A 151 10.73 -4.35 1.81
CA GLY A 151 10.23 -3.01 1.54
C GLY A 151 11.29 -1.90 1.63
N LEU A 152 12.57 -2.24 1.75
CA LEU A 152 13.65 -1.25 1.83
C LEU A 152 14.13 -0.82 0.44
N GLU A 153 13.96 0.46 0.15
CA GLU A 153 14.43 1.08 -1.09
C GLU A 153 15.96 1.21 -1.14
N LYS A 154 16.52 1.23 -2.37
CA LYS A 154 17.97 1.38 -2.60
C LYS A 154 18.50 2.77 -2.22
N GLN A 155 17.60 3.73 -2.12
CA GLN A 155 17.87 5.07 -1.63
C GLN A 155 16.70 5.53 -0.78
N VAL A 156 16.98 6.31 0.26
CA VAL A 156 15.96 6.94 1.10
C VAL A 156 16.23 8.45 1.09
N LEU A 157 15.18 9.23 0.87
CA LEU A 157 15.23 10.69 0.90
C LEU A 157 14.62 11.17 2.21
N LEU A 158 15.36 11.99 2.96
CA LEU A 158 14.93 12.51 4.26
C LEU A 158 15.14 14.02 4.31
N ALA A 159 14.23 14.72 4.98
CA ALA A 159 14.36 16.14 5.30
C ALA A 159 13.91 16.36 6.75
N GLU A 160 14.38 17.44 7.37
CA GLU A 160 13.89 17.83 8.68
C GLU A 160 12.37 18.08 8.62
N GLY A 161 11.63 17.52 9.57
CA GLY A 161 10.16 17.57 9.61
C GLY A 161 9.45 16.46 8.82
N ALA A 162 10.17 15.57 8.12
CA ALA A 162 9.55 14.43 7.44
C ALA A 162 9.02 13.39 8.44
N CYS A 163 7.82 12.88 8.19
CA CYS A 163 7.25 11.74 8.92
C CYS A 163 7.77 10.43 8.30
N CYS A 164 8.32 9.53 9.12
CA CYS A 164 8.88 8.26 8.67
C CYS A 164 8.25 7.11 9.44
N GLN A 165 8.02 5.99 8.76
CA GLN A 165 7.59 4.75 9.39
C GLN A 165 8.82 3.87 9.67
N GLU A 166 8.97 3.45 10.92
CA GLU A 166 10.01 2.50 11.31
C GLU A 166 9.69 1.09 10.78
N THR A 167 10.67 0.43 10.19
CA THR A 167 10.61 -1.01 9.86
C THR A 167 11.29 -1.80 11.00
N PRO A 168 10.60 -2.77 11.63
CA PRO A 168 11.15 -3.54 12.75
C PRO A 168 12.44 -4.31 12.37
N PRO A 169 13.38 -4.49 13.31
CA PRO A 169 14.68 -5.10 13.00
C PRO A 169 14.65 -6.63 12.75
N ASP A 170 13.61 -7.34 13.20
CA ASP A 170 13.63 -8.80 13.41
C ASP A 170 13.19 -9.67 12.21
N PHE A 171 12.79 -9.08 11.08
CA PHE A 171 12.34 -9.83 9.89
C PHE A 171 13.39 -9.98 8.79
N ARG A 172 14.68 -9.77 9.07
CA ARG A 172 15.73 -9.88 8.05
C ARG A 172 16.39 -11.26 8.01
N PRO A 173 16.22 -12.05 6.93
CA PRO A 173 17.11 -13.17 6.68
C PRO A 173 18.51 -12.65 6.38
N GLU A 174 19.54 -13.19 7.05
CA GLU A 174 20.92 -13.05 6.59
C GLU A 174 21.00 -13.64 5.17
N PRO A 175 21.46 -12.88 4.16
CA PRO A 175 22.49 -11.85 4.23
C PRO A 175 21.99 -10.39 4.06
N PHE A 176 20.70 -10.04 4.21
CA PHE A 176 20.19 -8.73 3.77
C PHE A 176 20.37 -7.57 4.77
N ARG A 177 21.41 -7.61 5.61
CA ARG A 177 21.71 -6.52 6.55
C ARG A 177 22.23 -5.29 5.80
N LEU A 178 21.38 -4.27 5.68
CA LEU A 178 21.71 -2.99 5.07
C LEU A 178 22.27 -2.03 6.12
N GLU A 179 23.53 -1.62 5.95
CA GLU A 179 24.15 -0.56 6.74
C GLU A 179 23.87 0.79 6.05
N LEU A 180 23.20 1.70 6.75
CA LEU A 180 22.92 3.05 6.26
C LEU A 180 24.20 3.87 6.29
N SER A 181 24.66 4.30 5.11
CA SER A 181 25.81 5.19 4.96
C SER A 181 25.32 6.60 4.67
N LEU A 182 25.50 7.53 5.61
CA LEU A 182 25.25 8.96 5.39
C LEU A 182 26.27 9.51 4.38
N ALA A 183 25.86 9.60 3.11
CA ALA A 183 26.59 10.35 2.10
C ALA A 183 25.85 11.67 1.87
N SER A 184 26.27 12.74 2.55
CA SER A 184 25.75 14.09 2.28
C SER A 184 26.11 14.49 0.86
N THR A 185 25.11 14.57 -0.02
CA THR A 185 25.27 15.16 -1.34
C THR A 185 24.26 16.30 -1.43
N THR A 186 24.73 17.53 -1.25
CA THR A 186 23.97 18.74 -1.53
C THR A 186 23.60 18.77 -3.01
N LEU A 187 22.29 18.82 -3.31
CA LEU A 187 21.79 19.18 -4.64
C LEU A 187 22.31 20.58 -4.96
N LYS A 188 23.17 20.70 -5.97
CA LYS A 188 23.63 22.00 -6.48
C LYS A 188 22.50 22.64 -7.27
N GLU A 189 22.21 23.89 -6.93
CA GLU A 189 21.38 24.83 -7.70
C GLU A 189 21.83 24.95 -9.16
#